data_AF-A0A3P7NSK8-F1
#
_entry.id   AF-A0A3P7NSK8-F1
#
_cell.length_a   1.000
_cell.length_b   1.000
_cell.length_c   1.000
_cell.angle_alpha   90.00
_cell.angle_beta   90.00
_cell.angle_gamma   90.00
#
_symmetry.space_group_name_H-M   'P 1'
#
loop_
_entity.id
_entity.type
_entity.pdbx_description
1 polymer ?
#
loop_
_entity_poly.entity_id
_entity_poly.type
_entity_poly.pdbx_seq_one_letter_code
_entity_poly.pdbx_strand_id
1 'polypeptide(L)'
;MQSHRRTIYIVDFGMARQYRLGDGLVRKERYYAGFRGTMRYVSVTVHERRDQGPTDDIWSLFYSLIELFQGSLPWTATTEPNDIAKFKINVKFDEFGRLITKVAQITFSEICKSRDLWEVLLKKEKRVIFAY
;
A
#
# COMPACT_ATOMS: atom_id res chain seq x y z
N MET A 1 -1.28 28.07 -22.26
CA MET A 1 -1.92 27.06 -21.39
C MET A 1 -0.88 25.99 -21.06
N GLN A 2 -0.60 25.74 -19.79
CA GLN A 2 0.34 24.69 -19.39
C GLN A 2 -0.29 23.31 -19.66
N SER A 3 0.46 22.42 -20.30
CA SER A 3 -0.02 21.07 -20.64
C SER A 3 0.13 20.15 -19.44
N HIS A 4 -0.97 19.82 -18.78
CA HIS A 4 -1.03 18.91 -17.63
C HIS A 4 -1.00 17.41 -18.01
N ARG A 5 -0.72 17.08 -19.30
CA ARG A 5 -0.87 15.72 -19.85
C ARG A 5 0.01 14.64 -19.20
N ARG A 6 0.99 15.01 -18.37
CA ARG A 6 1.93 14.08 -17.69
C ARG A 6 2.03 14.34 -16.19
N THR A 7 1.06 15.03 -15.60
CA THR A 7 1.05 15.31 -14.17
C THR A 7 -0.05 14.47 -13.50
N ILE A 8 0.33 13.70 -12.49
CA ILE A 8 -0.60 12.94 -11.65
C ILE A 8 -0.92 13.79 -10.42
N TYR A 9 -2.19 13.94 -10.12
CA TYR A 9 -2.68 14.64 -8.93
C TYR A 9 -3.33 13.63 -8.00
N ILE A 10 -2.99 13.71 -6.71
CA ILE A 10 -3.74 13.02 -5.66
C ILE A 10 -4.97 13.88 -5.37
N VAL A 11 -6.13 13.26 -5.43
CA VAL A 11 -7.44 13.90 -5.22
C VAL A 11 -8.20 13.18 -4.13
N ASP A 12 -9.30 13.80 -3.69
CA ASP A 12 -10.20 13.27 -2.66
C ASP A 12 -9.52 12.99 -1.31
N PHE A 13 -9.37 14.05 -0.52
CA PHE A 13 -8.89 13.98 0.86
C PHE A 13 -10.05 13.80 1.87
N GLY A 14 -11.26 13.44 1.43
CA GLY A 14 -12.44 13.34 2.30
C GLY A 14 -12.31 12.26 3.39
N MET A 15 -11.47 11.25 3.17
CA MET A 15 -11.16 10.21 4.14
C MET A 15 -9.84 10.43 4.90
N ALA A 16 -9.07 11.47 4.56
CA ALA A 16 -7.78 11.72 5.15
C ALA A 16 -7.90 11.94 6.66
N ARG A 17 -6.91 11.44 7.40
CA ARG A 17 -6.86 11.59 8.85
C ARG A 17 -5.47 11.96 9.30
N GLN A 18 -5.40 12.91 10.21
CA GLN A 18 -4.14 13.32 10.83
C GLN A 18 -3.54 12.14 11.63
N TYR A 19 -2.37 11.68 11.18
CA TYR A 19 -1.61 10.59 11.80
C TYR A 19 -0.76 11.04 13.00
N ARG A 20 -0.29 12.30 12.99
CA ARG A 20 0.52 12.89 14.07
C ARG A 20 -0.25 13.93 14.86
N LEU A 21 0.01 14.02 16.16
CA LEU A 21 -0.50 15.09 17.02
C LEU A 21 0.31 16.38 16.82
N GLY A 22 -0.10 17.47 17.46
CA GLY A 22 0.58 18.77 17.35
C GLY A 22 2.02 18.78 17.85
N ASP A 23 2.38 17.82 18.72
CA ASP A 23 3.72 17.58 19.24
C ASP A 23 4.59 16.66 18.34
N GLY A 24 4.06 16.24 17.18
CA GLY A 24 4.73 15.34 16.25
C GLY A 24 4.65 13.85 16.61
N LEU A 25 4.08 13.48 17.76
CA LEU A 25 3.89 12.10 18.18
C LEU A 25 2.83 11.41 17.33
N VAL A 26 3.00 10.11 17.14
CA VAL A 26 2.02 9.28 16.44
C VAL A 26 0.76 9.16 17.29
N ARG A 27 -0.40 9.40 16.68
CA ARG A 27 -1.69 9.24 17.34
C ARG A 27 -1.86 7.78 17.77
N LYS A 28 -2.34 7.58 19.00
CA LYS A 28 -2.66 6.24 19.51
C LYS A 28 -3.74 5.59 18.65
N GLU A 29 -3.51 4.32 18.30
CA GLU A 29 -4.47 3.50 17.57
C GLU A 29 -5.79 3.38 18.33
N ARG A 30 -6.90 3.52 17.61
CA ARG A 30 -8.23 3.20 18.15
C ARG A 30 -8.36 1.71 18.37
N TYR A 31 -9.11 1.33 19.42
CA TYR A 31 -9.47 -0.07 19.66
C TYR A 31 -10.24 -0.70 18.48
N TYR A 32 -11.08 0.11 17.83
CA TYR A 32 -11.83 -0.29 16.65
C TYR A 32 -11.87 0.87 15.65
N ALA A 33 -11.52 0.58 14.40
CA ALA A 33 -11.71 1.48 13.29
C ALA A 33 -12.75 0.90 12.33
N GLY A 34 -13.80 1.69 12.07
CA GLY A 34 -14.77 1.36 11.04
C GLY A 34 -14.09 1.26 9.68
N PHE A 35 -14.62 0.39 8.82
CA PHE A 35 -14.10 0.21 7.47
C PHE A 35 -14.15 1.50 6.66
N ARG A 36 -13.03 1.86 6.03
CA ARG A 36 -12.94 2.99 5.10
C ARG A 36 -12.04 2.63 3.93
N GLY A 37 -12.37 3.18 2.76
CA GLY A 37 -11.67 2.91 1.51
C GLY A 37 -12.33 1.80 0.68
N THR A 38 -11.74 1.55 -0.48
CA THR A 38 -12.26 0.60 -1.47
C THR A 38 -11.72 -0.80 -1.18
N MET A 39 -12.61 -1.77 -1.00
CA MET A 39 -12.30 -3.16 -0.59
C MET A 39 -11.19 -3.84 -1.39
N ARG A 40 -11.09 -3.48 -2.67
CA ARG A 40 -10.04 -3.95 -3.58
C ARG A 40 -8.64 -3.51 -3.13
N TYR A 41 -8.47 -2.28 -2.67
CA TYR A 41 -7.15 -1.67 -2.40
C TYR A 41 -6.80 -1.54 -0.92
N VAL A 42 -7.75 -1.69 0.00
CA VAL A 42 -7.42 -1.61 1.44
C VAL A 42 -6.46 -2.72 1.87
N SER A 43 -5.62 -2.46 2.87
CA SER A 43 -4.71 -3.45 3.44
C SER A 43 -5.46 -4.55 4.24
N VAL A 44 -4.73 -5.60 4.63
CA VAL A 44 -5.23 -6.61 5.58
C VAL A 44 -5.58 -6.00 6.94
N THR A 45 -4.80 -5.02 7.41
CA THR A 45 -5.04 -4.30 8.68
C THR A 45 -6.40 -3.61 8.71
N VAL A 46 -6.86 -3.07 7.58
CA VAL A 46 -8.20 -2.46 7.46
C VAL A 46 -9.31 -3.52 7.46
N HIS A 47 -9.06 -4.69 6.87
CA HIS A 47 -9.99 -5.83 6.98
C HIS A 47 -10.16 -6.28 8.43
N GLU A 48 -9.09 -6.25 9.22
CA GLU A 48 -9.06 -6.58 10.65
C GLU A 48 -9.65 -5.49 11.57
N ARG A 49 -10.20 -4.39 11.03
CA ARG A 49 -10.75 -3.26 11.81
C ARG A 49 -9.74 -2.54 12.70
N ARG A 50 -8.45 -2.63 12.35
CA ARG A 50 -7.38 -1.87 13.00
C ARG A 50 -7.26 -0.46 12.44
N ASP A 51 -6.66 0.43 13.22
CA ASP A 51 -6.57 1.83 12.85
C ASP A 51 -5.62 2.04 11.67
N GLN A 52 -6.03 2.87 10.70
CA GLN A 52 -5.26 3.13 9.49
C GLN A 52 -4.03 3.99 9.79
N GLY A 53 -2.90 3.62 9.20
CA GLY A 53 -1.65 4.36 9.23
C GLY A 53 -0.97 4.45 7.86
N PRO A 54 0.20 5.10 7.78
CA PRO A 54 0.90 5.34 6.51
C PRO A 54 1.24 4.05 5.73
N THR A 55 1.43 2.93 6.43
CA THR A 55 1.67 1.63 5.80
C THR A 55 0.47 1.16 4.96
N ASP A 56 -0.76 1.50 5.36
CA ASP A 56 -1.98 1.12 4.63
C ASP A 56 -2.12 1.87 3.30
N ASP A 57 -1.62 3.10 3.24
CA ASP A 57 -1.55 3.88 2.00
C ASP A 57 -0.54 3.26 1.02
N ILE A 58 0.60 2.75 1.53
CA ILE A 58 1.60 2.04 0.71
C ILE A 58 1.02 0.74 0.15
N TRP A 59 0.27 -0.03 0.94
CA TRP A 59 -0.43 -1.22 0.46
C TRP A 59 -1.45 -0.88 -0.64
N SER A 60 -2.22 0.20 -0.44
CA SER A 60 -3.22 0.65 -1.41
C SER A 60 -2.57 1.08 -2.73
N LEU A 61 -1.47 1.83 -2.66
CA LEU A 61 -0.67 2.21 -3.82
C LEU A 61 -0.12 0.97 -4.52
N PHE A 62 0.40 0.02 -3.77
CA PHE A 62 0.96 -1.20 -4.32
C PHE A 62 -0.08 -2.02 -5.10
N TYR A 63 -1.26 -2.27 -4.53
CA TYR A 63 -2.34 -2.94 -5.25
C TYR A 63 -2.81 -2.15 -6.48
N SER A 64 -2.85 -0.82 -6.39
CA SER A 64 -3.21 0.05 -7.53
C SER A 64 -2.20 -0.05 -8.68
N LEU A 65 -0.90 -0.06 -8.37
CA LEU A 65 0.15 -0.22 -9.37
C LEU A 65 0.07 -1.59 -10.04
N ILE A 66 -0.15 -2.64 -9.26
CA ILE A 66 -0.30 -4.00 -9.79
C ILE A 66 -1.46 -4.06 -10.78
N GLU A 67 -2.62 -3.54 -10.39
CA GLU A 67 -3.77 -3.50 -11.26
C GLU A 67 -3.51 -2.66 -12.52
N LEU A 68 -2.80 -1.53 -12.39
CA LEU A 68 -2.42 -0.71 -13.54
C LEU A 68 -1.55 -1.47 -14.54
N PHE A 69 -0.60 -2.29 -14.08
CA PHE A 69 0.31 -3.03 -14.95
C PHE A 69 -0.28 -4.35 -15.49
N GLN A 70 -1.16 -5.00 -14.74
CA GLN A 70 -1.71 -6.32 -15.11
C GLN A 70 -3.16 -6.27 -15.62
N GLY A 71 -3.85 -5.15 -15.42
CA GLY A 71 -5.27 -4.97 -15.71
C GLY A 71 -6.22 -5.54 -14.64
N SER A 72 -5.74 -6.41 -13.74
CA SER A 72 -6.57 -6.98 -12.67
C SER A 72 -5.75 -7.43 -11.46
N LEU A 73 -6.40 -7.52 -10.31
CA LEU A 73 -5.91 -8.18 -9.10
C LEU A 73 -6.48 -9.61 -8.97
N PRO A 74 -5.80 -10.53 -8.26
CA PRO A 74 -6.29 -11.90 -8.07
C PRO A 74 -7.69 -12.00 -7.46
N TRP A 75 -8.09 -11.03 -6.65
CA TRP A 75 -9.41 -10.95 -6.00
C TRP A 75 -10.41 -10.03 -6.72
N THR A 76 -10.17 -9.68 -7.99
CA THR A 76 -11.06 -8.75 -8.74
C THR A 76 -12.48 -9.30 -8.90
N ALA A 77 -12.63 -10.62 -9.04
CA ALA A 77 -13.92 -11.29 -9.21
C ALA A 77 -14.67 -11.54 -7.89
N THR A 78 -14.03 -11.30 -6.74
CA THR A 78 -14.59 -11.57 -5.42
C THR A 78 -15.19 -10.31 -4.83
N THR A 79 -16.42 -10.40 -4.33
CA THR A 79 -17.11 -9.30 -3.62
C THR A 79 -17.18 -9.52 -2.11
N GLU A 80 -16.98 -10.76 -1.66
CA GLU A 80 -17.05 -11.11 -0.25
C GLU A 80 -15.82 -10.59 0.53
N PRO A 81 -16.01 -9.73 1.56
CA PRO A 81 -14.90 -9.09 2.27
C PRO A 81 -13.92 -10.09 2.90
N ASN A 82 -14.46 -11.15 3.51
CA ASN A 82 -13.67 -12.17 4.19
C ASN A 82 -12.81 -12.97 3.21
N ASP A 83 -13.32 -13.23 2.02
CA ASP A 83 -12.58 -13.98 1.01
C ASP A 83 -11.50 -13.11 0.37
N ILE A 84 -11.78 -11.83 0.12
CA ILE A 84 -10.75 -10.88 -0.31
C ILE A 84 -9.63 -10.77 0.73
N ALA A 85 -9.96 -10.71 2.02
CA ALA A 85 -8.97 -10.69 3.09
C ALA A 85 -8.12 -11.97 3.10
N LYS A 86 -8.75 -13.14 2.97
CA LYS A 86 -8.03 -14.42 2.85
C LYS A 86 -7.13 -14.46 1.63
N PHE A 87 -7.58 -13.96 0.48
CA PHE A 87 -6.73 -13.86 -0.71
C PHE A 87 -5.50 -13.02 -0.38
N LYS A 88 -5.69 -11.80 0.15
CA LYS A 88 -4.58 -10.89 0.51
C LYS A 88 -3.57 -11.51 1.49
N ILE A 89 -4.03 -12.32 2.46
CA ILE A 89 -3.17 -13.00 3.43
C ILE A 89 -2.40 -14.16 2.79
N ASN A 90 -3.05 -14.90 1.89
CA ASN A 90 -2.50 -16.14 1.34
C ASN A 90 -1.73 -15.95 0.03
N VAL A 91 -1.71 -14.75 -0.55
CA VAL A 91 -0.91 -14.54 -1.76
C VAL A 91 0.57 -14.66 -1.43
N LYS A 92 1.26 -15.58 -2.11
CA LYS A 92 2.67 -15.81 -1.88
C LYS A 92 3.53 -14.77 -2.60
N PHE A 93 4.65 -14.41 -1.97
CA PHE A 93 5.57 -13.38 -2.47
C PHE A 93 6.18 -13.74 -3.82
N ASP A 94 6.28 -15.00 -4.21
CA ASP A 94 6.76 -15.47 -5.51
C ASP A 94 5.74 -15.25 -6.65
N GLU A 95 4.45 -15.29 -6.34
CA GLU A 95 3.38 -14.91 -7.27
C GLU A 95 3.34 -13.39 -7.48
N PHE A 96 3.51 -12.62 -6.39
CA PHE A 96 3.73 -11.17 -6.43
C PHE A 96 5.16 -10.77 -6.86
N GLY A 97 6.13 -11.66 -6.78
CA GLY A 97 7.56 -11.37 -6.95
C GLY A 97 7.93 -11.25 -8.40
N ARG A 98 7.25 -12.03 -9.26
CA ARG A 98 7.25 -11.85 -10.71
C ARG A 98 6.61 -10.51 -11.14
N LEU A 99 5.66 -9.97 -10.36
CA LEU A 99 5.15 -8.60 -10.55
C LEU A 99 6.18 -7.57 -10.11
N ILE A 100 6.77 -7.78 -8.92
CA ILE A 100 7.80 -6.91 -8.35
C ILE A 100 8.97 -6.78 -9.32
N THR A 101 9.40 -7.84 -10.03
CA THR A 101 10.53 -7.70 -10.97
C THR A 101 10.26 -6.66 -12.06
N LYS A 102 9.02 -6.61 -12.59
CA LYS A 102 8.63 -5.62 -13.61
C LYS A 102 8.36 -4.23 -13.03
N VAL A 103 7.65 -4.18 -11.89
CA VAL A 103 7.34 -2.92 -11.20
C VAL A 103 8.60 -2.28 -10.63
N ALA A 104 9.43 -3.04 -9.91
CA ALA A 104 10.72 -2.58 -9.41
C ALA A 104 11.65 -2.17 -10.56
N GLN A 105 11.70 -2.83 -11.71
CA GLN A 105 12.51 -2.31 -12.83
C GLN A 105 12.13 -0.87 -13.24
N ILE A 106 10.83 -0.55 -13.27
CA ILE A 106 10.33 0.79 -13.60
C ILE A 106 10.56 1.75 -12.41
N THR A 107 10.12 1.35 -11.23
CA THR A 107 10.14 2.14 -10.01
C THR A 107 11.56 2.38 -9.48
N PHE A 108 12.50 1.44 -9.63
CA PHE A 108 13.89 1.55 -9.16
C PHE A 108 14.70 2.55 -10.01
N SER A 109 14.39 2.69 -11.30
CA SER A 109 15.01 3.72 -12.16
C SER A 109 14.57 5.15 -11.80
N GLU A 110 13.36 5.30 -11.27
CA GLU A 110 12.74 6.58 -10.93
C GLU A 110 12.93 6.96 -9.45
N ILE A 111 12.73 6.01 -8.53
CA ILE A 111 12.86 6.21 -7.07
C ILE A 111 14.32 6.36 -6.64
N CYS A 112 15.29 5.69 -7.28
CA CYS A 112 16.72 5.86 -6.95
C CYS A 112 17.28 7.25 -7.30
N LYS A 113 16.48 8.15 -7.89
CA LYS A 113 16.80 9.59 -7.97
C LYS A 113 16.56 10.32 -6.64
N SER A 114 15.82 9.72 -5.70
CA SER A 114 15.53 10.29 -4.37
C SER A 114 16.16 9.40 -3.30
N ARG A 115 17.18 9.92 -2.60
CA ARG A 115 18.07 9.18 -1.68
C ARG A 115 17.42 8.65 -0.40
N ASP A 116 16.18 9.02 -0.09
CA ASP A 116 15.68 8.94 1.30
C ASP A 116 14.65 7.84 1.59
N LEU A 117 14.17 7.11 0.58
CA LEU A 117 13.09 6.11 0.78
C LEU A 117 13.59 4.71 1.19
N TRP A 118 14.86 4.39 0.96
CA TRP A 118 15.42 3.06 1.22
C TRP A 118 15.67 2.77 2.71
N GLU A 119 15.98 3.79 3.50
CA GLU A 119 16.21 3.68 4.95
C GLU A 119 14.92 3.43 5.74
N VAL A 120 13.78 3.94 5.26
CA VAL A 120 12.48 3.85 5.94
C VAL A 120 11.86 2.47 5.79
N LEU A 121 12.04 1.81 4.64
CA LEU A 121 11.42 0.52 4.34
C LEU A 121 12.11 -0.68 5.00
N LEU A 122 13.43 -0.62 5.26
CA LEU A 122 14.19 -1.76 5.79
C LEU A 122 14.41 -1.74 7.31
N LYS A 123 14.25 -0.60 8.00
CA LYS A 123 14.60 -0.51 9.43
C LYS A 123 13.49 -0.91 10.42
N LYS A 124 12.27 -1.23 9.98
CA LYS A 124 11.18 -1.65 10.89
C LYS A 124 10.81 -3.14 10.87
N GLU A 125 11.29 -3.93 9.93
CA GLU A 125 11.14 -5.39 9.98
C GLU A 125 12.49 -6.05 10.25
N LYS A 126 12.92 -6.02 11.52
CA LYS A 126 13.90 -7.00 12.03
C LYS A 126 13.25 -8.37 12.11
N ARG A 127 12.97 -9.00 10.96
CA ARG A 127 12.60 -10.42 10.85
C ARG A 127 12.69 -10.94 9.42
N VAL A 128 13.75 -10.57 8.69
CA VAL A 128 14.17 -11.32 7.50
C VAL A 128 15.67 -11.56 7.63
N ILE A 129 16.03 -12.76 8.07
CA ILE A 129 17.41 -13.23 8.06
C ILE A 129 17.70 -13.61 6.61
N PHE A 130 18.53 -12.83 5.93
CA PHE A 130 19.17 -13.27 4.69
C PHE A 130 20.39 -14.09 5.09
N ALA A 131 20.39 -15.37 4.76
CA ALA A 131 21.61 -16.16 4.62
C ALA A 131 21.87 -16.32 3.12
N TYR A 132 23.10 -16.02 2.71
CA TYR A 132 23.61 -16.17 1.34
C TYR A 132 23.61 -17.63 0.89
#